data_AF-A0A813LCJ1-F1
#
_entry.id   AF-A0A813LCJ1-F1
#
_cell.length_a   1.000
_cell.length_b   1.000
_cell.length_c   1.000
_cell.angle_alpha   90.00
_cell.angle_beta   90.00
_cell.angle_gamma   90.00
#
_symmetry.space_group_name_H-M   'P 1'
#
loop_
_entity.id
_entity.type
_entity.pdbx_description
1 polymer ?
#
loop_
_entity_poly.entity_id
_entity_poly.type
_entity_poly.pdbx_seq_one_letter_code
_entity_poly.pdbx_strand_id
1 'polypeptide(L)'
;MVKEAYVHLRTIPNITMARFGSEQQQASTVLEIVNCCKLPKMAFASQVVAPSSTLRPRILITGAVTDAEALSACQTFQILVQRSMQVQVAVVRSPEEMEDGLPFASYVVVLFSRGMLRDPSFAKILLSAKSLSDPNNNGSLIEAELSPGTSEASDSVWGGVLSVSRRHSDNKHKASERNLKFVTVSADAGFEYPSLEFYEELELHRLGLSDSSRLGAEAGPELAKAYRSLLSVLSLPLSSLGSIGLLETQVSEICRRFRKYRDSAVGLALDQAADDSTSKELSKRRRRVILLEEEEEDNSTPAESSPPPPK
;
A
#
# COMPACT_ATOMS: atom_id res chain seq x y z
N MET A 1 26.85 -32.84 -29.08
CA MET A 1 25.86 -32.49 -28.03
C MET A 1 26.21 -31.23 -27.22
N VAL A 2 27.19 -31.22 -26.30
CA VAL A 2 27.44 -30.03 -25.44
C VAL A 2 27.83 -28.77 -26.25
N LYS A 3 28.68 -28.92 -27.27
CA LYS A 3 29.08 -27.79 -28.15
C LYS A 3 27.90 -27.21 -28.93
N GLU A 4 27.02 -28.06 -29.47
CA GLU A 4 25.84 -27.63 -30.23
C GLU A 4 24.84 -26.92 -29.32
N ALA A 5 24.63 -27.41 -28.10
CA ALA A 5 23.79 -26.74 -27.11
C ALA A 5 24.34 -25.35 -26.73
N TYR A 6 25.66 -25.21 -26.55
CA TYR A 6 26.28 -23.92 -26.27
C TYR A 6 26.16 -22.94 -27.44
N VAL A 7 26.38 -23.40 -28.67
CA VAL A 7 26.16 -22.60 -29.89
C VAL A 7 24.69 -22.16 -29.96
N HIS A 8 23.76 -23.07 -29.68
CA HIS A 8 22.33 -22.74 -29.66
C HIS A 8 21.98 -21.70 -28.59
N LEU A 9 22.46 -21.86 -27.35
CA LEU A 9 22.24 -20.88 -26.27
C LEU A 9 22.73 -19.47 -26.63
N ARG A 10 23.81 -19.35 -27.42
CA ARG A 10 24.31 -18.07 -27.92
C ARG A 10 23.46 -17.45 -29.03
N THR A 11 22.64 -18.25 -29.72
CA THR A 11 21.70 -17.76 -30.74
C THR A 11 20.36 -17.31 -30.18
N ILE A 12 20.06 -17.65 -28.91
CA ILE A 12 18.82 -17.22 -28.25
C ILE A 12 18.91 -15.71 -28.00
N PRO A 13 17.89 -14.92 -28.39
CA PRO A 13 17.86 -13.50 -28.11
C PRO A 13 17.91 -13.24 -26.61
N ASN A 14 18.72 -12.26 -26.19
CA ASN A 14 18.73 -11.80 -24.81
C ASN A 14 17.47 -10.96 -24.58
N ILE A 15 16.52 -11.48 -23.81
CA ILE A 15 15.31 -10.78 -23.41
C ILE A 15 15.53 -10.27 -21.99
N THR A 16 15.56 -8.94 -21.83
CA THR A 16 15.75 -8.31 -20.52
C THR A 16 14.40 -8.08 -19.85
N MET A 17 14.21 -8.64 -18.65
CA MET A 17 13.01 -8.44 -17.86
C MET A 17 13.18 -7.29 -16.87
N ALA A 18 12.37 -6.23 -17.03
CA ALA A 18 12.32 -5.11 -16.09
C ALA A 18 11.70 -5.55 -14.76
N ARG A 19 12.54 -5.85 -13.76
CA ARG A 19 12.09 -6.33 -12.43
C ARG A 19 11.14 -5.34 -11.73
N PHE A 20 11.38 -4.04 -11.89
CA PHE A 20 10.54 -2.96 -11.35
C PHE A 20 9.63 -2.33 -12.41
N GLY A 21 9.49 -2.96 -13.58
CA GLY A 21 8.61 -2.48 -14.63
C GLY A 21 7.14 -2.53 -14.21
N SER A 22 6.31 -1.83 -14.99
CA SER A 22 4.86 -1.98 -14.88
C SER A 22 4.45 -3.42 -15.20
N GLU A 23 3.28 -3.85 -14.71
CA GLU A 23 2.75 -5.19 -15.02
C GLU A 23 2.65 -5.41 -16.53
N GLN A 24 2.33 -4.36 -17.30
CA GLN A 24 2.28 -4.41 -18.75
C GLN A 24 3.66 -4.66 -19.38
N GLN A 25 4.72 -4.03 -18.87
CA GLN A 25 6.10 -4.26 -19.33
C GLN A 25 6.58 -5.68 -18.98
N GLN A 26 6.23 -6.18 -17.79
CA GLN A 26 6.54 -7.55 -17.40
C GLN A 26 5.78 -8.56 -18.29
N ALA A 27 4.49 -8.33 -18.52
CA ALA A 27 3.67 -9.17 -19.38
C ALA A 27 4.16 -9.17 -20.84
N SER A 28 4.56 -8.02 -21.38
CA SER A 28 5.12 -7.94 -22.74
C SER A 28 6.42 -8.74 -22.86
N THR A 29 7.26 -8.69 -21.83
CA THR A 29 8.50 -9.48 -21.76
C THR A 29 8.19 -10.99 -21.76
N VAL A 30 7.20 -11.42 -20.97
CA VAL A 30 6.77 -12.83 -20.95
C VAL A 30 6.23 -13.28 -22.30
N LEU A 31 5.45 -12.43 -22.98
CA LEU A 31 4.94 -12.73 -24.33
C LEU A 31 6.09 -12.84 -25.35
N GLU A 32 7.12 -12.03 -25.23
CA GLU A 32 8.33 -12.13 -26.05
C GLU A 32 9.02 -13.49 -25.85
N ILE A 33 9.20 -13.93 -24.60
CA ILE A 33 9.75 -15.25 -24.27
C ILE A 33 8.92 -16.38 -24.89
N VAL A 34 7.59 -16.33 -24.73
CA VAL A 34 6.65 -17.30 -25.32
C VAL A 34 6.80 -17.37 -26.84
N ASN A 35 6.93 -16.22 -27.50
CA ASN A 35 7.13 -16.16 -28.95
C ASN A 35 8.48 -16.74 -29.38
N CYS A 36 9.57 -16.40 -28.67
CA CYS A 36 10.91 -16.92 -28.95
C CYS A 36 11.01 -18.44 -28.76
N CYS A 37 10.33 -18.98 -27.74
CA CYS A 37 10.30 -20.41 -27.43
C CYS A 37 9.25 -21.20 -28.21
N LYS A 38 8.44 -20.55 -29.07
CA LYS A 38 7.33 -21.18 -29.81
C LYS A 38 6.34 -21.91 -28.90
N LEU A 39 6.13 -21.40 -27.68
CA LEU A 39 5.18 -21.97 -26.73
C LEU A 39 3.73 -21.64 -27.15
N PRO A 40 2.76 -22.53 -26.90
CA PRO A 40 1.37 -22.26 -27.22
C PRO A 40 0.83 -21.08 -26.41
N LYS A 41 0.34 -20.04 -27.10
CA LYS A 41 -0.13 -18.78 -26.50
C LYS A 41 -1.38 -18.93 -25.62
N MET A 42 -2.13 -20.01 -25.80
CA MET A 42 -3.40 -20.27 -25.12
C MET A 42 -3.28 -20.28 -23.59
N ALA A 43 -2.11 -20.63 -23.03
CA ALA A 43 -1.91 -20.65 -21.58
C ALA A 43 -1.78 -19.25 -20.95
N PHE A 44 -1.37 -18.23 -21.71
CA PHE A 44 -1.00 -16.91 -21.17
C PHE A 44 -2.05 -15.82 -21.44
N ALA A 45 -2.86 -15.96 -22.49
CA ALA A 45 -3.83 -14.94 -22.89
C ALA A 45 -4.99 -14.74 -21.89
N SER A 46 -5.28 -15.73 -21.06
CA SER A 46 -6.44 -15.68 -20.15
C SER A 46 -6.23 -14.88 -18.87
N GLN A 47 -5.00 -14.46 -18.54
CA GLN A 47 -4.69 -13.79 -17.26
C GLN A 47 -4.34 -12.32 -17.37
N VAL A 48 -4.10 -11.79 -18.58
CA VAL A 48 -3.88 -10.35 -18.77
C VAL A 48 -5.23 -9.65 -18.84
N VAL A 49 -5.92 -9.61 -17.70
CA VAL A 49 -7.11 -8.75 -17.53
C VAL A 49 -6.60 -7.32 -17.60
N ALA A 50 -7.10 -6.55 -18.58
CA ALA A 50 -6.77 -5.13 -18.69
C ALA A 50 -7.06 -4.46 -17.32
N PRO A 51 -6.16 -3.61 -16.80
CA PRO A 51 -6.42 -2.92 -15.54
C PRO A 51 -7.64 -2.04 -15.74
N SER A 52 -8.81 -2.50 -15.25
CA SER A 52 -9.98 -1.64 -15.15
C SER A 52 -9.61 -0.56 -14.15
N SER A 53 -9.76 0.70 -14.54
CA SER A 53 -9.36 1.90 -13.80
C SER A 53 -10.03 2.11 -12.44
N THR A 54 -10.67 1.08 -11.87
CA THR A 54 -11.34 1.11 -10.56
C THR A 54 -11.14 -0.22 -9.83
N LEU A 55 -9.90 -0.69 -9.71
CA LEU A 55 -9.62 -1.80 -8.79
C LEU A 55 -9.98 -1.33 -7.37
N ARG A 56 -10.81 -2.11 -6.67
CA ARG A 56 -11.25 -1.85 -5.29
C ARG A 56 -10.65 -2.94 -4.40
N PRO A 57 -9.33 -2.89 -4.15
CA PRO A 57 -8.65 -3.95 -3.43
C PRO A 57 -9.23 -4.10 -2.02
N ARG A 58 -9.45 -5.33 -1.61
CA ARG A 58 -9.92 -5.70 -0.27
C ARG A 58 -8.77 -5.94 0.68
N ILE A 59 -7.65 -6.37 0.13
CA ILE A 59 -6.42 -6.65 0.82
C ILE A 59 -5.31 -5.89 0.08
N LEU A 60 -4.62 -5.03 0.80
CA LEU A 60 -3.41 -4.37 0.32
C LEU A 60 -2.21 -5.16 0.83
N ILE A 61 -1.21 -5.36 -0.02
CA ILE A 61 0.05 -6.03 0.33
C ILE A 61 1.17 -5.01 0.16
N THR A 62 2.09 -4.94 1.12
CA THR A 62 3.30 -4.13 0.99
C THR A 62 4.51 -4.83 1.63
N GLY A 63 5.72 -4.35 1.32
CA GLY A 63 7.00 -4.91 1.76
C GLY A 63 8.16 -3.99 1.34
N ALA A 64 9.39 -4.54 1.23
CA ALA A 64 10.53 -3.81 0.69
C ALA A 64 10.42 -3.68 -0.84
N VAL A 65 9.75 -2.63 -1.31
CA VAL A 65 9.40 -2.44 -2.73
C VAL A 65 10.61 -2.11 -3.62
N THR A 66 11.70 -1.65 -3.00
CA THR A 66 12.98 -1.38 -3.66
C THR A 66 13.84 -2.62 -3.86
N ASP A 67 13.52 -3.72 -3.15
CA ASP A 67 14.18 -5.00 -3.31
C ASP A 67 13.39 -5.90 -4.27
N ALA A 68 14.07 -6.42 -5.28
CA ALA A 68 13.40 -7.20 -6.32
C ALA A 68 12.90 -8.56 -5.81
N GLU A 69 13.59 -9.17 -4.85
CA GLU A 69 13.21 -10.46 -4.28
C GLU A 69 11.98 -10.31 -3.40
N ALA A 70 11.97 -9.31 -2.52
CA ALA A 70 10.83 -8.95 -1.70
C ALA A 70 9.60 -8.57 -2.54
N LEU A 71 9.77 -7.76 -3.60
CA LEU A 71 8.68 -7.42 -4.51
C LEU A 71 8.11 -8.66 -5.22
N SER A 72 8.98 -9.55 -5.71
CA SER A 72 8.56 -10.82 -6.31
C SER A 72 7.80 -11.70 -5.33
N ALA A 73 8.19 -11.70 -4.04
CA ALA A 73 7.49 -12.42 -2.99
C ALA A 73 6.09 -11.81 -2.73
N CYS A 74 5.98 -10.48 -2.69
CA CYS A 74 4.68 -9.78 -2.61
C CYS A 74 3.74 -10.14 -3.76
N GLN A 75 4.22 -10.13 -5.00
CA GLN A 75 3.42 -10.49 -6.18
C GLN A 75 2.99 -11.97 -6.17
N THR A 76 3.91 -12.87 -5.82
CA THR A 76 3.60 -14.30 -5.69
C THR A 76 2.53 -14.51 -4.62
N PHE A 77 2.70 -13.87 -3.46
CA PHE A 77 1.75 -13.93 -2.36
C PHE A 77 0.37 -13.36 -2.75
N GLN A 78 0.32 -12.24 -3.48
CA GLN A 78 -0.91 -11.67 -4.04
C GLN A 78 -1.67 -12.70 -4.87
N ILE A 79 -1.00 -13.37 -5.82
CA ILE A 79 -1.61 -14.39 -6.69
C ILE A 79 -2.20 -15.54 -5.84
N LEU A 80 -1.43 -16.02 -4.86
CA LEU A 80 -1.86 -17.14 -4.01
C LEU A 80 -3.06 -16.77 -3.12
N VAL A 81 -3.05 -15.59 -2.50
CA VAL A 81 -4.15 -15.09 -1.67
C VAL A 81 -5.40 -14.85 -2.50
N GLN A 82 -5.26 -14.17 -3.64
CA GLN A 82 -6.38 -13.89 -4.54
C GLN A 82 -7.03 -15.18 -5.04
N ARG A 83 -6.22 -16.18 -5.41
CA ARG A 83 -6.72 -17.51 -5.79
C ARG A 83 -7.42 -18.22 -4.64
N SER A 84 -6.86 -18.17 -3.43
CA SER A 84 -7.40 -18.88 -2.27
C SER A 84 -8.70 -18.27 -1.74
N MET A 85 -8.87 -16.96 -1.85
CA MET A 85 -9.97 -16.24 -1.21
C MET A 85 -11.01 -15.69 -2.19
N GLN A 86 -10.66 -15.62 -3.48
CA GLN A 86 -11.49 -15.02 -4.53
C GLN A 86 -11.86 -13.56 -4.23
N VAL A 87 -10.94 -12.81 -3.59
CA VAL A 87 -11.09 -11.38 -3.30
C VAL A 87 -10.04 -10.58 -4.07
N GLN A 88 -10.32 -9.31 -4.37
CA GLN A 88 -9.35 -8.43 -5.02
C GLN A 88 -8.20 -8.10 -4.05
N VAL A 89 -6.97 -8.31 -4.51
CA VAL A 89 -5.74 -8.03 -3.76
C VAL A 89 -4.85 -7.15 -4.61
N ALA A 90 -4.22 -6.14 -4.02
CA ALA A 90 -3.26 -5.28 -4.71
C ALA A 90 -1.94 -5.20 -3.94
N VAL A 91 -0.82 -5.19 -4.67
CA VAL A 91 0.49 -4.87 -4.11
C VAL A 91 0.71 -3.37 -4.23
N VAL A 92 1.02 -2.74 -3.11
CA VAL A 92 1.22 -1.30 -2.96
C VAL A 92 2.71 -0.99 -2.96
N ARG A 93 3.12 -0.17 -3.92
CA ARG A 93 4.51 0.20 -4.21
C ARG A 93 4.83 1.64 -3.86
N SER A 94 3.82 2.47 -3.67
CA SER A 94 3.97 3.88 -3.35
C SER A 94 2.94 4.36 -2.33
N PRO A 95 3.19 5.51 -1.68
CA PRO A 95 2.22 6.15 -0.78
C PRO A 95 0.89 6.46 -1.45
N GLU A 96 0.92 6.89 -2.71
CA GLU A 96 -0.28 7.25 -3.48
C GLU A 96 -1.15 6.01 -3.75
N GLU A 97 -0.53 4.89 -4.14
CA GLU A 97 -1.23 3.61 -4.31
C GLU A 97 -1.85 3.12 -2.99
N MET A 98 -1.20 3.40 -1.86
CA MET A 98 -1.73 3.09 -0.53
C MET A 98 -3.00 3.92 -0.26
N GLU A 99 -2.92 5.23 -0.47
CA GLU A 99 -4.02 6.17 -0.24
C GLU A 99 -5.23 5.88 -1.15
N ASP A 100 -5.00 5.51 -2.40
CA ASP A 100 -6.06 5.13 -3.34
C ASP A 100 -6.76 3.80 -2.95
N GLY A 101 -5.98 2.84 -2.46
CA GLY A 101 -6.49 1.52 -2.08
C GLY A 101 -7.20 1.48 -0.73
N LEU A 102 -6.77 2.31 0.22
CA LEU A 102 -7.21 2.28 1.62
C LEU A 102 -8.72 2.44 1.82
N PRO A 103 -9.44 3.35 1.12
CA PRO A 103 -10.89 3.47 1.24
C PRO A 103 -11.64 2.15 0.96
N PHE A 104 -11.03 1.26 0.16
CA PHE A 104 -11.63 0.00 -0.26
C PHE A 104 -11.13 -1.21 0.55
N ALA A 105 -9.98 -1.08 1.20
CA ALA A 105 -9.32 -2.16 1.90
C ALA A 105 -9.95 -2.46 3.27
N SER A 106 -9.89 -3.73 3.66
CA SER A 106 -10.17 -4.18 5.04
C SER A 106 -8.91 -4.67 5.75
N TYR A 107 -7.88 -5.04 4.99
CA TYR A 107 -6.62 -5.54 5.53
C TYR A 107 -5.43 -4.91 4.81
N VAL A 108 -4.37 -4.66 5.58
CA VAL A 108 -3.02 -4.40 5.07
C VAL A 108 -2.13 -5.55 5.51
N VAL A 109 -1.52 -6.23 4.55
CA VAL A 109 -0.56 -7.28 4.79
C VAL A 109 0.84 -6.72 4.59
N VAL A 110 1.71 -6.87 5.58
CA VAL A 110 3.11 -6.48 5.48
C VAL A 110 3.99 -7.73 5.42
N LEU A 111 4.74 -7.87 4.33
CA LEU A 111 5.71 -8.94 4.13
C LEU A 111 7.09 -8.49 4.59
N PHE A 112 7.50 -9.04 5.73
CA PHE A 112 8.81 -8.83 6.32
C PHE A 112 9.90 -9.53 5.49
N SER A 113 10.87 -8.73 5.08
CA SER A 113 12.05 -9.11 4.29
C SER A 113 13.28 -8.36 4.82
N ARG A 114 14.48 -8.87 4.51
CA ARG A 114 15.73 -8.27 4.98
C ARG A 114 15.81 -6.78 4.61
N GLY A 115 16.20 -5.94 5.58
CA GLY A 115 16.43 -4.51 5.37
C GLY A 115 15.17 -3.65 5.22
N MET A 116 13.96 -4.23 5.22
CA MET A 116 12.71 -3.50 4.96
C MET A 116 12.47 -2.32 5.92
N LEU A 117 12.80 -2.46 7.21
CA LEU A 117 12.62 -1.38 8.20
C LEU A 117 13.56 -0.19 7.99
N ARG A 118 14.59 -0.34 7.16
CA ARG A 118 15.49 0.73 6.75
C ARG A 118 15.14 1.29 5.37
N ASP A 119 14.16 0.72 4.66
CA ASP A 119 13.71 1.23 3.37
C ASP A 119 12.81 2.46 3.56
N PRO A 120 13.24 3.66 3.13
CA PRO A 120 12.44 4.86 3.26
C PRO A 120 11.15 4.84 2.43
N SER A 121 11.11 4.06 1.35
CA SER A 121 9.90 3.90 0.53
C SER A 121 8.82 3.18 1.34
N PHE A 122 9.21 2.10 2.03
CA PHE A 122 8.33 1.38 2.94
C PHE A 122 7.86 2.26 4.11
N ALA A 123 8.76 3.05 4.70
CA ALA A 123 8.41 4.00 5.76
C ALA A 123 7.30 4.98 5.32
N LYS A 124 7.42 5.57 4.13
CA LYS A 124 6.40 6.47 3.56
C LYS A 124 5.06 5.77 3.37
N ILE A 125 5.07 4.57 2.78
CA ILE A 125 3.86 3.76 2.58
C ILE A 125 3.16 3.47 3.92
N LEU A 126 3.93 3.10 4.95
CA LEU A 126 3.39 2.78 6.27
C LEU A 126 2.79 4.01 6.95
N LEU A 127 3.42 5.18 6.82
CA LEU A 127 2.89 6.42 7.37
C LEU A 127 1.60 6.87 6.66
N SER A 128 1.52 6.76 5.32
CA SER A 128 0.26 7.01 4.60
C SER A 128 -0.86 6.06 5.07
N ALA A 129 -0.54 4.79 5.36
CA ALA A 129 -1.52 3.87 5.92
C ALA A 129 -2.00 4.26 7.33
N LYS A 130 -1.14 4.88 8.13
CA LYS A 130 -1.48 5.31 9.48
C LYS A 130 -2.31 6.59 9.50
N SER A 131 -1.92 7.60 8.72
CA SER A 131 -2.60 8.90 8.65
C SER A 131 -4.10 8.77 8.34
N LEU A 132 -4.47 7.76 7.55
CA LEU A 132 -5.86 7.47 7.20
C LEU A 132 -6.62 6.65 8.25
N SER A 133 -5.91 6.00 9.18
CA SER A 133 -6.49 5.17 10.23
C SER A 133 -6.79 5.92 11.53
N ASP A 134 -6.25 7.13 11.71
CA ASP A 134 -6.44 7.96 12.90
C ASP A 134 -7.59 8.97 12.68
N PRO A 135 -8.86 8.67 13.05
CA PRO A 135 -10.01 9.58 12.86
C PRO A 135 -9.92 10.90 13.62
N ASN A 136 -9.01 10.99 14.59
CA ASN A 136 -8.80 12.18 15.38
C ASN A 136 -7.85 13.17 14.69
N ASN A 137 -7.15 12.76 13.63
CA ASN A 137 -6.27 13.62 12.84
C ASN A 137 -7.06 14.35 11.73
N ASN A 138 -8.17 14.99 12.09
CA ASN A 138 -8.96 15.78 11.15
C ASN A 138 -8.31 17.15 10.96
N GLY A 139 -7.26 17.21 10.13
CA GLY A 139 -6.82 18.45 9.50
C GLY A 139 -5.43 18.94 9.90
N SER A 140 -4.41 18.47 9.19
CA SER A 140 -3.25 19.30 8.82
C SER A 140 -2.41 18.54 7.78
N LEU A 141 -2.90 18.48 6.54
CA LEU A 141 -2.10 18.01 5.39
C LEU A 141 -2.14 19.02 4.24
N ILE A 142 -2.37 20.30 4.56
CA ILE A 142 -2.20 21.42 3.65
C ILE A 142 -1.27 22.41 4.35
N GLU A 143 -0.14 22.68 3.67
CA GLU A 143 0.84 23.74 3.92
C GLU A 143 1.67 23.66 5.21
N ALA A 144 2.80 22.94 5.11
CA ALA A 144 3.96 23.22 5.95
C ALA A 144 4.66 24.51 5.46
N GLU A 145 4.03 25.67 5.65
CA GLU A 145 4.72 26.96 5.74
C GLU A 145 4.83 27.37 7.21
N LEU A 146 6.08 27.39 7.69
CA LEU A 146 6.65 28.15 8.80
C LEU A 146 5.67 28.62 9.91
N SER A 147 5.53 27.82 10.96
CA SER A 147 5.31 28.36 12.31
C SER A 147 5.93 27.46 13.39
N PRO A 148 6.78 28.00 14.29
CA PRO A 148 7.35 27.27 15.41
C PRO A 148 6.44 27.41 16.65
N GLY A 149 6.07 26.30 17.30
CA GLY A 149 5.31 26.41 18.55
C GLY A 149 4.97 25.10 19.27
N THR A 150 5.80 24.78 20.25
CA THR A 150 5.50 24.08 21.54
C THR A 150 4.82 22.70 21.52
N SER A 151 5.61 21.69 21.88
CA SER A 151 5.21 20.30 22.13
C SER A 151 4.91 20.06 23.61
N GLU A 152 3.69 19.60 23.94
CA GLU A 152 3.37 18.92 25.20
C GLU A 152 3.18 17.42 24.92
N ALA A 153 4.04 16.60 25.51
CA ALA A 153 4.03 15.16 25.36
C ALA A 153 2.88 14.52 26.16
N SER A 154 1.99 13.81 25.47
CA SER A 154 0.96 12.97 26.11
C SER A 154 1.25 11.48 25.87
N ASP A 155 1.52 10.77 26.97
CA ASP A 155 1.77 9.34 26.99
C ASP A 155 0.45 8.56 26.85
N SER A 156 0.17 8.06 25.64
CA SER A 156 -0.88 7.05 25.42
C SER A 156 -0.22 5.68 25.22
N VAL A 157 -0.46 4.76 26.16
CA VAL A 157 0.04 3.38 26.14
C VAL A 157 -0.86 2.52 25.24
N TRP A 158 -0.36 2.17 24.05
CA TRP A 158 -1.04 1.30 23.08
C TRP A 158 -0.58 -0.15 23.23
N GLY A 159 -1.13 -0.85 24.23
CA GLY A 159 -1.00 -2.29 24.40
C GLY A 159 -2.30 -2.99 24.03
N GLY A 160 -2.54 -3.21 22.74
CA GLY A 160 -3.72 -3.92 22.27
C GLY A 160 -3.57 -4.29 20.80
N VAL A 161 -4.04 -5.50 20.44
CA VAL A 161 -4.33 -5.89 19.05
C VAL A 161 -4.86 -4.64 18.32
N LEU A 162 -4.34 -4.32 17.14
CA LEU A 162 -4.75 -3.19 16.28
C LEU A 162 -6.22 -3.31 15.80
N SER A 163 -7.15 -3.65 16.67
CA SER A 163 -8.54 -3.25 16.60
C SER A 163 -8.65 -1.93 17.37
N VAL A 164 -8.58 -0.81 16.65
CA VAL A 164 -8.96 0.50 17.18
C VAL A 164 -10.41 0.39 17.66
N SER A 165 -10.62 0.27 18.97
CA SER A 165 -11.95 0.11 19.55
C SER A 165 -12.42 1.48 20.03
N ARG A 166 -13.37 2.08 19.29
CA ARG A 166 -13.95 3.40 19.53
C ARG A 166 -14.79 3.45 20.81
N ARG A 167 -14.57 4.47 21.66
CA ARG A 167 -15.55 4.91 22.66
C ARG A 167 -16.66 5.71 21.98
N HIS A 168 -17.90 5.44 22.37
CA HIS A 168 -19.12 6.07 21.85
C HIS A 168 -19.09 7.60 21.97
N SER A 169 -18.98 8.26 20.82
CA SER A 169 -19.30 9.68 20.62
C SER A 169 -20.48 9.74 19.65
N ASP A 170 -21.54 10.43 20.05
CA ASP A 170 -22.84 10.43 19.37
C ASP A 170 -22.80 11.04 17.96
N ASN A 171 -22.80 10.14 16.98
CA ASN A 171 -23.87 9.99 15.99
C ASN A 171 -24.22 11.21 15.09
N LYS A 172 -23.33 11.59 14.15
CA LYS A 172 -23.80 12.16 12.86
C LYS A 172 -22.88 12.00 11.64
N HIS A 173 -21.62 11.58 11.81
CA HIS A 173 -20.72 11.21 10.71
C HIS A 173 -20.36 9.72 10.77
N LYS A 174 -21.37 8.86 10.61
CA LYS A 174 -21.20 7.40 10.55
C LYS A 174 -20.93 6.95 9.11
N ALA A 175 -20.09 7.69 8.38
CA ALA A 175 -19.43 7.10 7.21
C ALA A 175 -18.66 5.90 7.75
N SER A 176 -18.89 4.73 7.17
CA SER A 176 -18.42 3.44 7.69
C SER A 176 -16.90 3.42 7.72
N GLU A 177 -16.31 3.85 8.83
CA GLU A 177 -14.88 3.70 9.08
C GLU A 177 -14.60 2.20 9.09
N ARG A 178 -13.98 1.72 8.01
CA ARG A 178 -13.56 0.33 7.92
C ARG A 178 -12.44 0.18 8.92
N ASN A 179 -12.65 -0.71 9.90
CA ASN A 179 -11.58 -1.09 10.83
C ASN A 179 -10.49 -1.82 10.03
N LEU A 180 -9.49 -1.06 9.59
CA LEU A 180 -8.33 -1.57 8.87
C LEU A 180 -7.51 -2.46 9.80
N LYS A 181 -7.19 -3.66 9.35
CA LYS A 181 -6.43 -4.64 10.14
C LYS A 181 -5.09 -4.95 9.51
N PHE A 182 -4.04 -4.89 10.31
CA PHE A 182 -2.71 -5.30 9.90
C PHE A 182 -2.51 -6.81 10.08
N VAL A 183 -1.91 -7.44 9.08
CA VAL A 183 -1.45 -8.84 9.11
C VAL A 183 0.01 -8.86 8.72
N THR A 184 0.86 -9.43 9.55
CA THR A 184 2.29 -9.54 9.30
C THR A 184 2.65 -10.94 8.81
N VAL A 185 3.52 -11.01 7.81
CA VAL A 185 3.99 -12.25 7.18
C VAL A 185 5.51 -12.18 7.07
N SER A 186 6.22 -13.20 7.54
CA SER A 186 7.68 -13.32 7.38
C SER A 186 7.98 -14.01 6.06
N ALA A 187 8.34 -13.23 5.04
CA ALA A 187 8.64 -13.75 3.70
C ALA A 187 10.08 -14.25 3.54
N ASP A 188 10.96 -13.85 4.46
CA ASP A 188 12.37 -14.21 4.48
C ASP A 188 12.81 -14.55 5.92
N ALA A 189 13.72 -15.51 6.05
CA ALA A 189 14.42 -15.83 7.28
C ALA A 189 15.49 -14.78 7.63
N GLY A 190 15.94 -13.99 6.65
CA GLY A 190 16.85 -12.86 6.80
C GLY A 190 16.23 -11.60 7.39
N PHE A 191 14.95 -11.63 7.82
CA PHE A 191 14.35 -10.50 8.53
C PHE A 191 14.99 -10.33 9.91
N GLU A 192 15.60 -9.16 10.13
CA GLU A 192 16.21 -8.79 11.40
C GLU A 192 15.25 -7.95 12.22
N TYR A 193 14.93 -8.39 13.44
CA TYR A 193 14.13 -7.60 14.36
C TYR A 193 14.94 -6.40 14.86
N PRO A 194 14.33 -5.20 14.92
CA PRO A 194 15.04 -3.99 15.30
C PRO A 194 15.50 -4.05 16.76
N SER A 195 16.72 -3.61 17.01
CA SER A 195 17.27 -3.42 18.36
C SER A 195 16.73 -2.13 19.00
N LEU A 196 17.02 -1.93 20.29
CA LEU A 196 16.72 -0.65 20.96
C LEU A 196 17.47 0.51 20.29
N GLU A 197 18.76 0.32 19.98
CA GLU A 197 19.61 1.29 19.28
C GLU A 197 19.01 1.72 17.93
N PHE A 198 18.38 0.80 17.20
CA PHE A 198 17.69 1.14 15.95
C PHE A 198 16.57 2.15 16.18
N TYR A 199 15.79 2.01 17.26
CA TYR A 199 14.71 2.95 17.55
C TYR A 199 15.23 4.30 18.02
N GLU A 200 16.31 4.32 18.80
CA GLU A 200 17.00 5.56 19.19
C GLU A 200 17.55 6.29 17.95
N GLU A 201 18.17 5.54 17.02
CA GLU A 201 18.63 6.04 15.73
C GLU A 201 17.47 6.60 14.91
N LEU A 202 16.35 5.88 14.85
CA LEU A 202 15.16 6.26 14.10
C LEU A 202 14.51 7.55 14.63
N GLU A 203 14.44 7.70 15.96
CA GLU A 203 13.89 8.87 16.64
C GLU A 203 14.84 10.08 16.51
N LEU A 204 16.16 9.88 16.54
CA LEU A 204 17.16 10.97 16.50
C LEU A 204 17.57 11.38 15.08
N HIS A 205 18.01 10.42 14.26
CA HIS A 205 18.67 10.68 12.97
C HIS A 205 17.72 10.59 11.79
N ARG A 206 16.50 10.07 11.99
CA ARG A 206 15.59 9.66 10.91
C ARG A 206 16.30 8.57 10.07
N LEU A 207 15.64 7.88 9.13
CA LEU A 207 16.23 6.71 8.41
C LEU A 207 17.41 7.03 7.45
N GLY A 208 18.33 7.93 7.82
CA GLY A 208 19.39 8.41 6.92
C GLY A 208 18.83 9.09 5.67
N LEU A 209 17.58 9.55 5.74
CA LEU A 209 16.91 10.26 4.67
C LEU A 209 17.56 11.62 4.54
N SER A 210 18.49 11.72 3.60
CA SER A 210 19.05 12.98 3.14
C SER A 210 17.93 13.94 2.73
N ASP A 211 18.21 15.25 2.83
CA ASP A 211 17.25 16.38 2.75
C ASP A 211 16.23 16.35 1.59
N SER A 212 16.43 15.51 0.57
CA SER A 212 15.54 15.34 -0.57
C SER A 212 14.25 14.56 -0.25
N SER A 213 14.26 13.64 0.70
CA SER A 213 13.07 12.89 1.13
C SER A 213 12.57 13.44 2.47
N ARG A 214 11.95 14.62 2.40
CA ARG A 214 11.42 15.40 3.54
C ARG A 214 10.35 14.67 4.36
N LEU A 215 10.68 13.57 5.03
CA LEU A 215 9.92 13.17 6.20
C LEU A 215 10.24 14.18 7.31
N GLY A 216 9.20 14.85 7.81
CA GLY A 216 9.31 15.90 8.81
C GLY A 216 9.98 15.41 10.10
N ALA A 217 10.32 16.36 10.99
CA ALA A 217 10.94 16.04 12.28
C ALA A 217 10.13 15.05 13.12
N GLU A 218 8.81 15.13 13.02
CA GLU A 218 7.87 14.30 13.75
C GLU A 218 7.76 12.87 13.22
N ALA A 219 8.29 12.58 12.02
CA ALA A 219 8.13 11.29 11.40
C ALA A 219 8.91 10.18 12.12
N GLY A 220 10.04 10.49 12.75
CA GLY A 220 10.88 9.51 13.46
C GLY A 220 10.13 8.81 14.60
N PRO A 221 9.65 9.57 15.62
CA PRO A 221 8.84 9.03 16.71
C PRO A 221 7.57 8.33 16.22
N GLU A 222 6.91 8.89 15.21
CA GLU A 222 5.69 8.30 14.65
C GLU A 222 5.95 6.95 14.01
N LEU A 223 7.04 6.84 13.23
CA LEU A 223 7.45 5.63 12.56
C LEU A 223 7.95 4.58 13.56
N ALA A 224 8.69 4.98 14.58
CA ALA A 224 9.10 4.10 15.67
C ALA A 224 7.87 3.48 16.36
N LYS A 225 6.86 4.29 16.66
CA LYS A 225 5.56 3.81 17.18
C LYS A 225 4.87 2.85 16.20
N ALA A 226 4.83 3.16 14.91
CA ALA A 226 4.22 2.31 13.89
C ALA A 226 4.93 0.95 13.77
N TYR A 227 6.26 0.93 13.75
CA TYR A 227 7.06 -0.30 13.71
C TYR A 227 6.88 -1.16 14.95
N ARG A 228 6.91 -0.57 16.16
CA ARG A 228 6.63 -1.30 17.41
C ARG A 228 5.25 -1.94 17.37
N SER A 229 4.25 -1.20 16.91
CA SER A 229 2.88 -1.69 16.77
C SER A 229 2.78 -2.85 15.77
N LEU A 230 3.41 -2.71 14.60
CA LEU A 230 3.42 -3.72 13.56
C LEU A 230 4.10 -5.02 14.03
N LEU A 231 5.25 -4.90 14.70
CA LEU A 231 6.04 -6.03 15.19
C LEU A 231 5.46 -6.70 16.43
N SER A 232 4.53 -6.04 17.14
CA SER A 232 3.76 -6.67 18.22
C SER A 232 2.84 -7.79 17.72
N VAL A 233 2.50 -7.78 16.42
CA VAL A 233 1.67 -8.80 15.79
C VAL A 233 2.54 -9.95 15.31
N LEU A 234 2.32 -11.15 15.87
CA LEU A 234 3.04 -12.37 15.50
C LEU A 234 2.98 -12.62 13.98
N SER A 235 4.12 -12.52 13.29
CA SER A 235 4.21 -12.79 11.86
C SER A 235 4.05 -14.28 11.55
N LEU A 236 3.30 -14.63 10.51
CA LEU A 236 3.25 -16.01 10.00
C LEU A 236 4.35 -16.25 8.97
N PRO A 237 5.01 -17.42 8.97
CA PRO A 237 6.05 -17.72 8.01
C PRO A 237 5.47 -17.96 6.60
N LEU A 238 6.17 -17.45 5.59
CA LEU A 238 5.95 -17.72 4.18
C LEU A 238 7.31 -18.06 3.55
N SER A 239 7.48 -19.30 3.10
CA SER A 239 8.71 -19.77 2.48
C SER A 239 8.64 -19.53 0.97
N SER A 240 9.17 -18.42 0.48
CA SER A 240 9.18 -18.08 -0.96
C SER A 240 9.82 -19.16 -1.86
N LEU A 241 10.75 -19.94 -1.31
CA LEU A 241 11.43 -21.06 -1.98
C LEU A 241 10.75 -22.42 -1.72
N GLY A 242 9.59 -22.43 -1.06
CA GLY A 242 8.85 -23.64 -0.72
C GLY A 242 8.24 -24.32 -1.95
N SER A 243 7.96 -25.61 -1.83
CA SER A 243 7.13 -26.31 -2.81
C SER A 243 5.74 -25.67 -2.86
N ILE A 244 5.05 -25.79 -3.99
CA ILE A 244 3.71 -25.22 -4.17
C ILE A 244 2.72 -25.67 -3.10
N GLY A 245 2.75 -26.94 -2.70
CA GLY A 245 1.87 -27.46 -1.64
C GLY A 245 2.17 -26.87 -0.26
N LEU A 246 3.45 -26.61 0.06
CA LEU A 246 3.83 -25.92 1.29
C LEU A 246 3.37 -24.46 1.26
N LEU A 247 3.60 -23.75 0.15
CA LEU A 247 3.15 -22.38 -0.06
C LEU A 247 1.63 -22.27 0.08
N GLU A 248 0.86 -23.16 -0.55
CA GLU A 248 -0.59 -23.20 -0.44
C GLU A 248 -1.06 -23.44 1.00
N THR A 249 -0.38 -24.31 1.74
CA THR A 249 -0.68 -24.58 3.16
C THR A 249 -0.40 -23.34 4.02
N GLN A 250 0.75 -22.70 3.85
CA GLN A 250 1.10 -21.47 4.58
C GLN A 250 0.14 -20.32 4.26
N VAL A 251 -0.19 -20.12 2.98
CA VAL A 251 -1.16 -19.11 2.55
C VAL A 251 -2.54 -19.42 3.12
N SER A 252 -2.97 -20.68 3.14
CA SER A 252 -4.24 -21.08 3.75
C SER A 252 -4.29 -20.67 5.23
N GLU A 253 -3.22 -20.92 5.99
CA GLU A 253 -3.13 -20.53 7.41
C GLU A 253 -3.13 -19.00 7.59
N ILE A 254 -2.43 -18.26 6.72
CA ILE A 254 -2.49 -16.80 6.68
C ILE A 254 -3.91 -16.32 6.39
N CYS A 255 -4.58 -16.96 5.43
CA CYS A 255 -5.94 -16.61 5.03
C CYS A 255 -6.96 -16.75 6.16
N ARG A 256 -6.74 -17.66 7.11
CA ARG A 256 -7.59 -17.80 8.31
C ARG A 256 -7.57 -16.59 9.22
N ARG A 257 -6.54 -15.73 9.14
CA ARG A 257 -6.49 -14.46 9.87
C ARG A 257 -7.42 -13.41 9.30
N PHE A 258 -7.81 -13.52 8.03
CA PHE A 258 -8.77 -12.63 7.39
C PHE A 258 -10.22 -13.02 7.75
N ARG A 259 -10.55 -12.93 9.04
CA ARG A 259 -11.84 -13.40 9.61
C ARG A 259 -13.07 -12.93 8.83
N LYS A 260 -13.03 -11.71 8.27
CA LYS A 260 -14.11 -11.12 7.45
C LYS A 260 -14.42 -11.93 6.19
N TYR A 261 -13.42 -12.55 5.59
CA TYR A 261 -13.53 -13.31 4.34
C TYR A 261 -13.48 -14.82 4.57
N ARG A 262 -13.69 -15.28 5.81
CA ARG A 262 -13.88 -16.71 6.09
C ARG A 262 -15.07 -17.27 5.29
N ASP A 263 -16.11 -16.46 5.15
CA ASP A 263 -17.15 -16.62 4.14
C ASP A 263 -16.99 -15.49 3.11
N SER A 264 -16.42 -15.83 1.95
CA SER A 264 -16.09 -14.85 0.92
C SER A 264 -17.34 -14.11 0.41
N ALA A 265 -18.47 -14.81 0.28
CA ALA A 265 -19.71 -14.22 -0.21
C ALA A 265 -20.25 -13.16 0.75
N VAL A 266 -20.27 -13.44 2.05
CA VAL A 266 -20.70 -12.48 3.08
C VAL A 266 -19.74 -11.30 3.17
N GLY A 267 -18.43 -11.57 3.18
CA GLY A 267 -17.41 -10.51 3.23
C GLY A 267 -17.51 -9.54 2.06
N LEU A 268 -17.68 -10.07 0.84
CA LEU A 268 -17.84 -9.28 -0.38
C LEU A 268 -19.16 -8.49 -0.40
N ALA A 269 -20.27 -9.07 0.06
CA ALA A 269 -21.54 -8.36 0.14
C ALA A 269 -21.47 -7.15 1.09
N LEU A 270 -20.80 -7.31 2.25
CA LEU A 270 -20.57 -6.22 3.19
C LEU A 270 -19.68 -5.12 2.59
N ASP A 271 -18.65 -5.51 1.85
CA ASP A 271 -17.78 -4.55 1.16
C ASP A 271 -18.49 -3.80 0.05
N GLN A 272 -19.32 -4.47 -0.74
CA GLN A 272 -20.10 -3.83 -1.80
C GLN A 272 -21.04 -2.77 -1.22
N ALA A 273 -21.78 -3.10 -0.15
CA ALA A 273 -22.66 -2.16 0.52
C ALA A 273 -21.91 -0.93 1.05
N ALA A 274 -20.72 -1.14 1.61
CA ALA A 274 -19.90 -0.04 2.11
C ALA A 274 -19.27 0.76 0.94
N ASP A 275 -18.87 0.13 -0.15
CA ASP A 275 -18.32 0.83 -1.33
C ASP A 275 -19.35 1.74 -1.99
N ASP A 276 -20.61 1.32 -2.05
CA ASP A 276 -21.70 2.12 -2.60
C ASP A 276 -21.90 3.39 -1.76
N SER A 277 -21.69 3.29 -0.43
CA SER A 277 -21.73 4.45 0.46
C SER A 277 -20.54 5.39 0.25
N THR A 278 -19.32 4.84 0.13
CA THR A 278 -18.10 5.61 -0.15
C THR A 278 -18.18 6.30 -1.51
N SER A 279 -18.67 5.61 -2.54
CA SER A 279 -18.81 6.16 -3.90
C SER A 279 -19.78 7.34 -3.94
N LYS A 280 -20.90 7.24 -3.20
CA LYS A 280 -21.88 8.34 -3.07
C LYS A 280 -21.28 9.55 -2.35
N GLU A 281 -20.52 9.32 -1.28
CA GLU A 281 -19.88 10.41 -0.52
C GLU A 281 -18.78 11.10 -1.35
N LEU A 282 -17.94 10.34 -2.05
CA LEU A 282 -16.92 10.90 -2.96
C LEU A 282 -17.56 11.69 -4.10
N SER A 283 -18.65 11.18 -4.68
CA SER A 283 -19.40 11.91 -5.71
C SER A 283 -20.01 13.21 -5.18
N LYS A 284 -20.51 13.21 -3.94
CA LYS A 284 -21.05 14.40 -3.27
C LYS A 284 -19.96 15.42 -2.96
N ARG A 285 -18.78 14.98 -2.49
CA ARG A 285 -17.62 15.85 -2.27
C ARG A 285 -17.13 16.48 -3.56
N ARG A 286 -16.99 15.69 -4.63
CA ARG A 286 -16.57 16.18 -5.95
C ARG A 286 -17.52 17.25 -6.49
N ARG A 287 -18.83 17.06 -6.32
CA ARG A 287 -19.82 18.10 -6.70
C ARG A 287 -19.70 19.38 -5.88
N ARG A 288 -19.35 19.30 -4.59
CA ARG A 288 -19.13 20.49 -3.76
C ARG A 288 -17.90 21.28 -4.18
N VAL A 289 -16.81 20.59 -4.53
CA VAL A 289 -15.59 21.28 -5.00
C VAL A 289 -15.89 22.04 -6.30
N ILE A 290 -16.55 21.40 -7.27
CA ILE A 290 -16.94 22.06 -8.53
C ILE A 290 -17.83 23.29 -8.27
N LEU A 291 -18.80 23.20 -7.36
CA LEU A 291 -19.65 24.35 -7.02
C LEU A 291 -18.87 25.50 -6.34
N LEU A 292 -17.87 25.20 -5.52
CA LEU A 292 -17.03 26.23 -4.90
C LEU A 292 -16.11 26.90 -5.93
N GLU A 293 -15.58 26.13 -6.89
CA GLU A 293 -14.81 26.67 -8.02
C GLU A 293 -15.68 27.58 -8.90
N GLU A 294 -16.93 27.19 -9.17
CA GLU A 294 -17.90 28.03 -9.91
C GLU A 294 -18.29 29.31 -9.14
N GLU A 295 -18.44 29.25 -7.81
CA GLU A 295 -18.74 30.43 -6.97
C GLU A 295 -17.55 31.41 -6.88
N GLU A 296 -16.31 30.93 -6.94
CA GLU A 296 -15.11 31.77 -6.97
C GLU A 296 -14.93 32.51 -8.31
N GLU A 297 -15.30 31.89 -9.44
CA GLU A 297 -15.24 32.52 -10.76
C GLU A 297 -16.21 33.72 -10.86
N ASP A 298 -17.43 33.60 -10.34
CA ASP A 298 -18.45 34.66 -10.40
C ASP A 298 -18.13 35.87 -9.50
N ASN A 299 -17.34 35.68 -8.44
CA ASN A 299 -16.96 36.77 -7.53
C ASN A 299 -15.69 37.53 -7.98
N SER A 300 -15.06 37.09 -9.07
CA SER A 300 -13.95 37.80 -9.72
C SER A 300 -14.46 38.92 -10.65
N THR A 301 -15.29 39.82 -10.12
CA THR A 301 -15.73 41.00 -10.87
C THR A 301 -14.51 41.88 -11.18
N PRO A 302 -14.23 42.25 -12.45
CA PRO A 302 -13.09 43.07 -12.78
C PRO A 302 -13.27 44.47 -12.18
N ALA A 303 -12.54 44.75 -11.10
CA ALA A 303 -12.33 46.10 -10.58
C ALA A 303 -11.40 46.86 -11.53
N GLU A 304 -11.87 47.17 -12.75
CA GLU A 304 -11.18 48.03 -13.71
C GLU A 304 -11.77 49.44 -13.63
N SER A 305 -11.55 50.12 -12.50
CA SER A 305 -11.63 51.59 -12.48
C SER A 305 -10.21 52.13 -12.67
N SER A 306 -9.81 52.25 -13.93
CA SER A 306 -8.59 52.95 -14.29
C SER A 306 -8.67 54.42 -13.83
N PRO A 307 -7.67 54.94 -13.09
CA PRO A 307 -7.66 56.35 -12.72
C PRO A 307 -7.46 57.21 -13.96
N PRO A 308 -8.19 58.35 -14.09
CA PRO A 308 -8.08 59.22 -15.25
C PRO A 308 -6.67 59.84 -15.33
N PRO A 309 -6.15 60.08 -16.56
CA PRO A 309 -4.81 60.60 -16.75
C PRO A 309 -4.67 62.03 -16.20
N PRO A 310 -3.49 62.37 -15.63
CA PRO A 310 -3.23 63.70 -15.07
C PRO A 310 -3.18 64.77 -16.18
N LYS A 311 -3.71 65.95 -15.85
CA LYS A 311 -3.71 67.15 -16.71
C LYS A 311 -2.38 67.90 -16.65
#